data_AF-A0A9D1JK48-F1
#
_entry.id   AF-A0A9D1JK48-F1
#
_cell.length_a   1.000
_cell.length_b   1.000
_cell.length_c   1.000
_cell.angle_alpha   90.00
_cell.angle_beta   90.00
_cell.angle_gamma   90.00
#
_symmetry.space_group_name_H-M   'P 1'
#
loop_
_entity.id
_entity.type
_entity.pdbx_description
1 polymer ?
#
loop_
_entity_poly.entity_id
_entity_poly.type
_entity_poly.pdbx_seq_one_letter_code
_entity_poly.pdbx_strand_id
1 'polypeptide(L)'
;MAAFLVFVRRKLTLFSDALCKLLDNMMSANQAPPQYTEEENLFYKIYHRLSRLYEVLRESKSSIARERGDLQELISDISHQVKTPIANLKMLDATLLEQNVSPEKQREFLLAMDSQLDKLDFLMQAMIKTSRLEAGVIALEPKPQAIY
;
A
#
# COMPACT_ATOMS: atom_id res chain seq x y z
N MET A 1 42.01 41.40 3.11
CA MET A 1 42.00 40.15 3.90
C MET A 1 40.77 40.08 4.83
N ALA A 2 40.59 41.03 5.76
CA ALA A 2 39.43 41.04 6.68
C ALA A 2 38.06 41.11 5.98
N ALA A 3 37.89 41.97 4.96
CA ALA A 3 36.63 42.09 4.22
C ALA A 3 36.21 40.80 3.49
N PHE A 4 37.19 40.06 2.96
CA PHE A 4 36.96 38.76 2.32
C PHE A 4 36.51 37.71 3.34
N LEU A 5 37.15 37.64 4.51
CA LEU A 5 36.74 36.76 5.61
C LEU A 5 35.31 37.06 6.09
N VAL A 6 34.95 38.35 6.22
CA VAL A 6 33.59 38.77 6.58
C VAL A 6 32.58 38.39 5.49
N PHE A 7 32.93 38.57 4.21
CA PHE A 7 32.08 38.18 3.09
C PHE A 7 31.81 36.67 3.06
N VAL A 8 32.86 35.84 3.18
CA VAL A 8 32.74 34.37 3.21
C VAL A 8 31.91 33.93 4.42
N ARG A 9 32.17 34.49 5.61
CA ARG A 9 31.40 34.18 6.82
C ARG A 9 29.91 34.50 6.63
N ARG A 10 29.58 35.66 6.06
CA ARG A 10 28.19 36.05 5.80
C ARG A 10 27.50 35.10 4.82
N LYS A 11 28.17 34.73 3.72
CA LYS A 11 27.64 33.76 2.74
C LYS A 11 27.43 32.38 3.38
N LEU A 12 28.35 31.92 4.23
CA LEU A 12 28.23 30.63 4.91
C LEU A 12 27.07 30.61 5.93
N THR A 13 26.89 31.68 6.71
CA THR A 13 25.76 31.80 7.63
C THR A 13 24.43 31.76 6.87
N LEU A 14 24.30 32.53 5.78
CA LEU A 14 23.09 32.53 4.95
C LEU A 14 22.79 31.15 4.35
N PHE A 15 23.82 30.42 3.90
CA PHE A 15 23.66 29.06 3.43
C PHE A 15 23.20 28.10 4.54
N SER A 16 23.83 28.17 5.71
CA SER A 16 23.47 27.33 6.86
C SER A 16 22.03 27.59 7.30
N ASP A 17 21.61 28.85 7.36
CA ASP A 17 20.24 29.21 7.74
C ASP A 17 19.22 28.70 6.71
N ALA A 18 19.55 28.79 5.42
CA ALA A 18 18.71 28.25 4.34
C ALA A 18 18.61 26.73 4.39
N LEU A 19 19.72 26.04 4.69
CA LEU A 19 19.76 24.59 4.85
C LEU A 19 18.95 24.13 6.06
N CYS A 20 19.09 24.79 7.21
CA CYS A 20 18.29 24.49 8.41
C CYS A 20 16.80 24.67 8.13
N LYS A 21 16.40 25.78 7.50
CA LYS A 21 15.00 26.01 7.11
C LYS A 21 14.48 24.93 6.17
N LEU A 22 15.28 24.50 5.20
CA LEU A 22 14.90 23.41 4.30
C LEU A 22 14.66 22.12 5.09
N LEU A 23 15.55 21.76 6.01
CA LEU A 23 15.40 20.58 6.86
C LEU A 23 14.18 20.69 7.80
N ASP A 24 13.94 21.84 8.42
CA ASP A 24 12.76 22.09 9.26
C ASP A 24 11.45 21.95 8.47
N ASN A 25 11.44 22.43 7.23
CA ASN A 25 10.32 22.26 6.31
C ASN A 25 10.11 20.78 5.93
N MET A 26 11.19 20.03 5.73
CA MET A 26 11.12 18.59 5.47
C MET A 26 10.55 17.83 6.67
N MET A 27 10.93 18.21 7.89
CA MET A 27 10.45 17.61 9.14
C MET A 27 8.98 17.93 9.45
N SER A 28 8.51 19.12 9.07
CA SER A 28 7.11 19.55 9.29
C SER A 28 6.10 18.99 8.28
N ALA A 29 6.54 18.10 7.37
CA ALA A 29 5.74 17.21 6.52
C ALA A 29 4.73 17.84 5.54
N ASN A 30 4.61 19.16 5.45
CA ASN A 30 3.50 19.80 4.71
C ASN A 30 3.89 21.03 3.87
N GLN A 31 5.16 21.20 3.52
CA GLN A 31 5.58 22.34 2.69
C GLN A 31 6.30 21.86 1.43
N ALA A 32 5.93 22.46 0.28
CA ALA A 32 6.67 22.28 -0.96
C ALA A 32 8.09 22.87 -0.79
N PRO A 33 9.12 22.25 -1.39
CA PRO A 33 10.46 22.81 -1.33
C PRO A 33 10.45 24.24 -1.91
N PRO A 34 11.12 25.21 -1.25
CA PRO A 34 11.25 26.56 -1.79
C PRO A 34 11.91 26.53 -3.17
N GLN A 35 11.37 27.28 -4.13
CA GLN A 35 12.04 27.50 -5.42
C GLN A 35 13.12 28.58 -5.24
N TYR A 36 14.37 28.25 -5.57
CA TYR A 36 15.49 29.19 -5.57
C TYR A 36 16.00 29.44 -6.98
N THR A 37 16.39 30.70 -7.22
CA THR A 37 17.03 31.18 -8.44
C THR A 37 18.41 30.54 -8.60
N GLU A 38 18.72 30.08 -9.82
CA GLU A 38 19.99 29.44 -10.18
C GLU A 38 21.18 30.39 -9.97
N GLU A 39 21.91 30.21 -8.86
CA GLU A 39 23.30 30.63 -8.78
C GLU A 39 24.17 29.38 -8.98
N GLU A 40 24.98 29.33 -10.04
CA GLU A 40 25.96 28.25 -10.28
C GLU A 40 27.06 28.24 -9.20
N ASN A 41 26.74 27.77 -8.01
CA ASN A 41 27.66 27.65 -6.89
C ASN A 41 27.54 26.26 -6.22
N LEU A 42 28.55 25.88 -5.44
CA LEU A 42 28.56 24.58 -4.74
C LEU A 42 27.35 24.41 -3.80
N PHE A 43 26.85 25.50 -3.25
CA PHE A 43 25.72 25.53 -2.33
C PHE A 43 24.41 25.12 -3.03
N TYR A 44 24.19 25.60 -4.26
CA TYR A 44 23.06 25.20 -5.10
C TYR A 44 23.07 23.70 -5.38
N LYS A 45 24.25 23.10 -5.67
CA LYS A 45 24.35 21.65 -5.91
C LYS A 45 23.95 20.82 -4.69
N ILE A 46 24.32 21.25 -3.48
CA ILE A 46 23.93 20.57 -2.23
C ILE A 46 22.43 20.71 -2.01
N TYR A 47 21.91 21.94 -2.15
CA TYR A 47 20.50 22.25 -1.99
C TYR A 47 19.63 21.41 -2.94
N HIS A 48 19.94 21.43 -4.25
CA HIS A 48 19.22 20.67 -5.26
C HIS A 48 19.17 19.17 -4.97
N ARG A 49 20.31 18.57 -4.56
CA ARG A 49 20.35 17.15 -4.19
C ARG A 49 19.49 16.84 -2.97
N LEU A 50 19.49 17.71 -1.97
CA LEU A 50 18.68 17.54 -0.77
C LEU A 50 17.18 17.69 -1.08
N SER A 51 16.80 18.67 -1.90
CA SER A 51 15.42 18.82 -2.37
C SER A 51 14.94 17.59 -3.14
N ARG A 52 15.75 17.07 -4.07
CA ARG A 52 15.44 15.84 -4.81
C ARG A 52 15.30 14.63 -3.87
N LEU A 53 16.16 14.51 -2.86
CA LEU A 53 16.04 13.44 -1.85
C LEU A 53 14.71 13.55 -1.10
N TYR A 54 14.29 14.76 -0.73
CA TYR A 54 13.02 14.97 -0.06
C TYR A 54 11.81 14.61 -0.93
N GLU A 55 11.85 14.93 -2.23
CA GLU A 55 10.81 14.52 -3.16
C GLU A 55 10.67 13.00 -3.22
N VAL A 56 11.79 12.28 -3.36
CA VAL A 56 11.80 10.80 -3.34
C VAL A 56 11.26 10.24 -2.03
N LEU A 57 11.65 10.81 -0.88
CA LEU A 57 11.15 10.38 0.43
C LEU A 57 9.65 10.64 0.59
N ARG A 58 9.17 11.79 0.10
CA ARG A 58 7.74 12.14 0.15
C ARG A 58 6.91 11.23 -0.74
N GLU A 59 7.41 10.93 -1.94
CA GLU A 59 6.77 9.98 -2.86
C GLU A 59 6.73 8.58 -2.25
N SER A 60 7.86 8.10 -1.71
CA SER A 60 7.92 6.82 -1.00
C SER A 60 6.94 6.75 0.18
N LYS A 61 6.87 7.81 1.01
CA LYS A 61 5.88 7.90 2.11
C LYS A 61 4.45 7.83 1.57
N SER A 62 4.15 8.52 0.47
CA SER A 62 2.83 8.47 -0.17
C SER A 62 2.51 7.10 -0.75
N SER A 63 3.50 6.40 -1.33
CA SER A 63 3.35 5.04 -1.83
C SER A 63 3.02 4.09 -0.70
N ILE A 64 3.79 4.13 0.38
CA ILE A 64 3.55 3.29 1.58
C ILE A 64 2.16 3.56 2.16
N ALA A 65 1.72 4.82 2.20
CA ALA A 65 0.38 5.16 2.68
C ALA A 65 -0.72 4.60 1.77
N ARG A 66 -0.51 4.62 0.44
CA ARG A 66 -1.43 4.04 -0.54
C ARG A 66 -1.47 2.51 -0.42
N GLU A 67 -0.32 1.85 -0.43
CA GLU A 67 -0.20 0.40 -0.24
C GLU A 67 -0.87 -0.07 1.05
N ARG A 68 -0.74 0.70 2.15
CA ARG A 68 -1.47 0.42 3.40
C ARG A 68 -2.98 0.54 3.24
N GLY A 69 -3.47 1.52 2.47
CA GLY A 69 -4.88 1.68 2.16
C GLY A 69 -5.40 0.51 1.34
N ASP A 70 -4.69 0.16 0.26
CA ASP A 70 -5.04 -0.95 -0.63
C ASP A 70 -5.08 -2.28 0.15
N LEU A 71 -4.11 -2.52 1.05
CA LEU A 71 -4.12 -3.69 1.94
C LEU A 71 -5.32 -3.71 2.90
N GLN A 72 -5.71 -2.55 3.45
CA GLN A 72 -6.88 -2.46 4.33
C GLN A 72 -8.18 -2.77 3.58
N GLU A 73 -8.33 -2.26 2.37
CA GLU A 73 -9.46 -2.55 1.49
C GLU A 73 -9.52 -4.04 1.14
N LEU A 74 -8.39 -4.61 0.71
CA LEU A 74 -8.29 -6.05 0.40
C LEU A 74 -8.67 -6.94 1.59
N ILE A 75 -8.15 -6.63 2.79
CA ILE A 75 -8.49 -7.38 4.01
C ILE A 75 -9.99 -7.26 4.33
N SER A 76 -10.57 -6.07 4.16
CA SER A 76 -12.01 -5.84 4.36
C SER A 76 -12.83 -6.69 3.40
N ASP A 77 -12.50 -6.67 2.11
CA ASP A 77 -13.20 -7.44 1.09
C ASP A 77 -13.11 -8.95 1.31
N ILE A 78 -11.91 -9.46 1.63
CA ILE A 78 -11.72 -10.87 2.01
C ILE A 78 -12.59 -11.22 3.21
N SER A 79 -12.61 -10.37 4.24
CA SER A 79 -13.41 -10.60 5.45
C SER A 79 -14.90 -10.68 5.13
N HIS A 80 -15.39 -9.82 4.24
CA HIS A 80 -16.77 -9.86 3.76
C HIS A 80 -17.06 -11.13 2.94
N GLN A 81 -16.18 -11.47 2.00
CA GLN A 81 -16.33 -12.66 1.15
C GLN A 81 -16.34 -13.96 1.95
N VAL A 82 -15.56 -14.04 3.04
CA VAL A 82 -15.50 -15.20 3.94
C VAL A 82 -16.70 -15.25 4.91
N LYS A 83 -17.19 -14.10 5.39
CA LYS A 83 -18.30 -14.06 6.36
C LYS A 83 -19.59 -14.65 5.78
N THR A 84 -19.87 -14.45 4.50
CA THR A 84 -21.08 -14.96 3.84
C THR A 84 -21.19 -16.49 3.83
N PRO A 85 -20.24 -17.27 3.28
CA PRO A 85 -20.32 -18.73 3.31
C PRO A 85 -20.28 -19.28 4.74
N ILE A 86 -19.57 -18.63 5.67
CA ILE A 86 -19.60 -19.01 7.11
C ILE A 86 -21.00 -18.82 7.71
N ALA A 87 -21.66 -17.69 7.43
CA ALA A 87 -23.02 -17.44 7.93
C ALA A 87 -24.01 -18.48 7.38
N ASN A 88 -23.89 -18.84 6.10
CA ASN A 88 -24.70 -19.88 5.48
C ASN A 88 -24.47 -21.25 6.12
N LEU A 89 -23.21 -21.63 6.36
CA LEU A 89 -22.86 -22.87 7.06
C LEU A 89 -23.48 -22.92 8.46
N LYS A 90 -23.35 -21.84 9.25
CA LYS A 90 -23.93 -21.77 10.60
C LYS A 90 -25.45 -21.89 10.59
N MET A 91 -26.11 -21.30 9.60
CA MET A 91 -27.56 -21.34 9.47
C MET A 91 -28.06 -22.74 9.07
N LEU A 92 -27.38 -23.41 8.15
CA LEU A 92 -27.66 -24.79 7.77
C LEU A 92 -27.42 -25.76 8.94
N ASP A 93 -26.30 -25.60 9.65
CA ASP A 93 -25.95 -26.38 10.84
C ASP A 93 -26.99 -26.22 11.96
N ALA A 94 -27.37 -24.98 12.29
CA ALA A 94 -28.43 -24.72 13.26
C ALA A 94 -29.76 -25.36 12.86
N THR A 95 -30.13 -25.31 11.57
CA THR A 95 -31.36 -25.93 11.08
C THR A 95 -31.31 -27.46 11.22
N LEU A 96 -30.17 -28.07 10.93
CA LEU A 96 -29.95 -29.52 11.08
C LEU A 96 -29.96 -29.97 12.55
N LEU A 97 -29.50 -29.13 13.47
CA LEU A 97 -29.46 -29.44 14.91
C LEU A 97 -30.81 -29.22 15.61
N GLU A 98 -31.54 -28.16 15.24
CA GLU A 98 -32.71 -27.71 16.00
C GLU A 98 -34.05 -28.19 15.40
N GLN A 99 -34.09 -28.54 14.11
CA GLN A 99 -35.33 -28.88 13.42
C GLN A 99 -35.36 -30.36 13.00
N ASN A 100 -36.53 -30.99 13.14
CA ASN A 100 -36.78 -32.29 12.53
C ASN A 100 -36.99 -32.11 11.03
N VAL A 101 -35.92 -32.29 10.26
CA VAL A 101 -35.94 -32.33 8.78
C VAL A 101 -36.09 -33.75 8.26
N SER A 102 -36.74 -33.89 7.11
CA SER A 102 -36.81 -35.20 6.43
C SER A 102 -35.41 -35.64 5.98
N PRO A 103 -35.17 -36.96 5.83
CA PRO A 103 -33.88 -37.48 5.35
C PRO A 103 -33.44 -36.87 4.01
N GLU A 104 -34.40 -36.61 3.11
CA GLU A 104 -34.14 -35.96 1.82
C GLU A 104 -33.65 -34.53 2.01
N LYS A 105 -34.32 -33.75 2.87
CA LYS A 105 -33.94 -32.36 3.14
C LYS A 105 -32.62 -32.24 3.90
N GLN A 106 -32.36 -33.18 4.80
CA GLN A 106 -31.07 -33.31 5.47
C GLN A 106 -29.94 -33.50 4.44
N ARG A 107 -30.14 -34.38 3.45
CA ARG A 107 -29.17 -34.58 2.38
C ARG A 107 -28.96 -33.33 1.53
N GLU A 108 -30.02 -32.60 1.20
CA GLU A 108 -29.92 -31.31 0.50
C GLU A 108 -29.09 -30.28 1.28
N PHE A 109 -29.30 -30.17 2.59
CA PHE A 109 -28.54 -29.25 3.43
C PHE A 109 -27.07 -29.63 3.52
N LEU A 110 -26.74 -30.92 3.67
CA LEU A 110 -25.35 -31.38 3.66
C LEU A 110 -24.65 -31.06 2.33
N LEU A 111 -25.32 -31.25 1.19
CA LEU A 111 -24.78 -30.86 -0.13
C LEU A 111 -24.61 -29.34 -0.25
N ALA A 112 -25.53 -28.55 0.31
CA ALA A 112 -25.42 -27.09 0.33
C ALA A 112 -24.25 -26.60 1.20
N MET A 113 -23.98 -27.28 2.32
CA MET A 113 -22.83 -27.04 3.17
C MET A 113 -21.52 -27.36 2.44
N ASP A 114 -21.44 -28.49 1.74
CA ASP A 114 -20.29 -28.87 0.91
C ASP A 114 -19.96 -27.78 -0.12
N SER A 115 -20.98 -27.25 -0.81
CA SER A 115 -20.80 -26.12 -1.73
C SER A 115 -20.31 -24.83 -1.05
N GLN A 116 -20.64 -24.57 0.22
CA GLN A 116 -20.06 -23.43 0.93
C GLN A 116 -18.60 -23.67 1.31
N LEU A 117 -18.21 -24.90 1.62
CA LEU A 117 -16.81 -25.27 1.88
C LEU A 117 -15.97 -25.11 0.61
N ASP A 118 -16.48 -25.52 -0.56
CA ASP A 118 -15.81 -25.30 -1.86
C ASP A 118 -15.55 -23.81 -2.12
N LYS A 119 -16.52 -22.94 -1.78
CA LYS A 119 -16.33 -21.48 -1.91
C LYS A 119 -15.22 -20.96 -1.00
N LEU A 120 -15.13 -21.48 0.23
CA LEU A 120 -14.06 -21.11 1.16
C LEU A 120 -12.69 -21.58 0.65
N ASP A 121 -12.60 -22.80 0.10
CA ASP A 121 -11.36 -23.29 -0.51
C ASP A 121 -10.95 -22.44 -1.72
N PHE A 122 -11.88 -22.12 -2.61
CA PHE A 122 -11.64 -21.23 -3.75
C PHE A 122 -11.09 -19.86 -3.31
N LEU A 123 -11.72 -19.24 -2.30
CA LEU A 123 -11.26 -17.94 -1.75
C LEU A 123 -9.85 -18.04 -1.16
N MET A 124 -9.54 -19.14 -0.46
CA MET A 124 -8.23 -19.38 0.12
C MET A 124 -7.15 -19.56 -0.97
N GLN A 125 -7.44 -20.33 -2.01
CA GLN A 125 -6.56 -20.51 -3.16
C GLN A 125 -6.32 -19.21 -3.91
N ALA A 126 -7.37 -18.39 -4.11
CA ALA A 126 -7.25 -17.08 -4.72
C ALA A 126 -6.32 -16.17 -3.89
N MET A 127 -6.49 -16.13 -2.57
CA MET A 127 -5.64 -15.34 -1.67
C MET A 127 -4.16 -15.76 -1.72
N ILE A 128 -3.88 -17.07 -1.71
CA ILE A 128 -2.51 -17.59 -1.81
C ILE A 128 -1.87 -17.20 -3.14
N LYS A 129 -2.62 -17.30 -4.25
CA LYS A 129 -2.14 -16.90 -5.58
C LYS A 129 -1.83 -15.40 -5.64
N THR A 130 -2.72 -14.57 -5.11
CA THR A 130 -2.51 -13.12 -5.04
C THR A 130 -1.29 -12.77 -4.20
N SER A 131 -1.14 -13.38 -3.01
CA SER A 131 0.03 -13.14 -2.14
C SER A 131 1.35 -13.52 -2.83
N ARG A 132 1.39 -14.62 -3.57
CA ARG A 132 2.59 -15.03 -4.34
C ARG A 132 2.88 -14.10 -5.52
N LEU A 133 1.85 -13.53 -6.14
CA LEU A 133 2.00 -12.55 -7.21
C LEU A 133 2.58 -11.24 -6.67
N GLU A 134 2.06 -10.73 -5.55
CA GLU A 134 2.55 -9.52 -4.89
C GLU A 134 3.99 -9.66 -4.39
N ALA A 135 4.36 -10.85 -3.89
CA ALA A 135 5.74 -11.16 -3.52
C ALA A 135 6.70 -11.30 -4.72
N GLY A 136 6.22 -11.15 -5.95
CA GLY A 136 7.02 -11.28 -7.18
C GLY A 136 7.46 -12.72 -7.50
N VAL A 137 6.87 -13.72 -6.83
CA VAL A 137 7.21 -15.14 -6.99
C VAL A 137 6.52 -15.75 -8.22
N ILE A 138 5.43 -15.14 -8.68
CA ILE A 138 4.72 -15.53 -9.90
C ILE A 138 5.01 -14.51 -11.00
N ALA A 139 5.68 -14.93 -12.08
CA ALA A 139 5.78 -14.17 -13.31
C ALA A 139 4.55 -14.45 -14.19
N LEU A 140 3.83 -13.39 -14.60
CA LEU A 140 2.76 -13.48 -15.59
C LEU A 140 3.38 -13.65 -16.98
N GLU A 141 3.19 -14.81 -17.61
CA GLU A 141 3.53 -15.00 -19.04
C GLU A 141 2.30 -14.66 -19.91
N PRO A 142 2.31 -13.54 -20.65
CA PRO A 142 1.24 -13.24 -21.60
C PRO A 142 1.30 -14.24 -22.76
N LYS A 143 0.24 -15.05 -22.92
CA LYS A 143 0.08 -15.88 -24.11
C LYS A 143 -0.63 -15.07 -25.19
N PRO A 144 -0.08 -14.99 -26.42
CA PRO A 144 -0.78 -14.39 -27.54
C PRO A 144 -2.02 -15.24 -27.86
N GLN A 145 -3.20 -14.65 -27.70
CA GLN A 145 -4.46 -15.26 -28.09
C GLN A 145 -4.77 -14.82 -29.52
N ALA A 146 -4.80 -15.77 -30.46
CA ALA A 146 -5.21 -15.49 -31.83
C ALA A 146 -6.70 -15.06 -31.81
N ILE A 147 -6.95 -13.81 -32.19
CA ILE A 147 -8.29 -13.33 -32.47
C ILE A 147 -8.62 -13.81 -33.88
N TYR A 148 -9.55 -14.76 -33.98
CA TYR A 148 -10.09 -15.25 -35.25
C TYR A 148 -11.14 -14.29 -35.80
#